data_AF-A0A8I1W8J2-F1
#
_entry.id   AF-A0A8I1W8J2-F1
#
_cell.length_a   1.000
_cell.length_b   1.000
_cell.length_c   1.000
_cell.angle_alpha   90.00
_cell.angle_beta   90.00
_cell.angle_gamma   90.00
#
_symmetry.space_group_name_H-M   'P 1'
#
loop_
_entity.id
_entity.type
_entity.pdbx_description
1 polymer ?
#
loop_
_entity_poly.entity_id
_entity_poly.type
_entity_poly.pdbx_seq_one_letter_code
_entity_poly.pdbx_strand_id
1 'polypeptide(L)'
;MTRPRSLLYLLLAVFFASGAAKLLGLPFEIAAFNRWGYPHELMYVIGALEVAGALGLLLAITRRAACWGLSALMLGACATHIAHAEYGMLVVALALLVSLFAMQQPIPLFANKKAGQSL
;
A
#
# COMPACT_ATOMS: atom_id res chain seq x y z
N MET A 1 -22.36 -7.48 2.24
CA MET A 1 -21.20 -6.66 2.67
C MET A 1 -20.53 -6.12 1.41
N THR A 2 -20.68 -4.82 1.16
CA THR A 2 -20.08 -4.13 0.01
C THR A 2 -18.56 -4.22 0.12
N ARG A 3 -17.88 -4.74 -0.91
CA ARG A 3 -16.43 -4.56 -1.00
C ARG A 3 -16.18 -3.04 -0.89
N PRO A 4 -15.36 -2.54 0.05
CA PRO A 4 -15.17 -1.10 0.22
C PRO A 4 -14.41 -0.55 -0.98
N ARG A 5 -15.15 -0.15 -2.02
CA ARG A 5 -14.60 0.39 -3.27
C ARG A 5 -13.81 1.68 -3.00
N SER A 6 -14.22 2.44 -1.98
CA SER A 6 -13.50 3.62 -1.50
C SER A 6 -12.06 3.32 -1.10
N LEU A 7 -11.83 2.24 -0.35
CA LEU A 7 -10.48 1.84 0.08
C LEU A 7 -9.61 1.48 -1.13
N LEU A 8 -10.18 0.77 -2.11
CA LEU A 8 -9.47 0.45 -3.34
C LEU A 8 -9.04 1.71 -4.10
N TYR A 9 -9.95 2.68 -4.28
CA TYR A 9 -9.63 3.91 -5.00
C TYR A 9 -8.64 4.77 -4.23
N LEU A 10 -8.72 4.80 -2.90
CA LEU A 10 -7.75 5.48 -2.05
C LEU A 10 -6.35 4.88 -2.21
N LEU A 11 -6.22 3.56 -2.06
CA LEU A 11 -4.93 2.87 -2.21
C LEU A 11 -4.37 3.06 -3.61
N LEU A 12 -5.22 2.92 -4.64
CA LEU A 12 -4.82 3.18 -6.02
C LEU A 12 -4.29 4.60 -6.20
N ALA A 13 -5.03 5.61 -5.73
CA ALA A 13 -4.63 7.00 -5.89
C ALA A 13 -3.31 7.29 -5.18
N VAL A 14 -3.15 6.83 -3.95
CA VAL A 14 -1.93 7.04 -3.15
C VAL A 14 -0.72 6.37 -3.78
N PHE A 15 -0.80 5.08 -4.11
CA PHE A 15 0.34 4.36 -4.69
C PHE A 15 0.65 4.82 -6.12
N PHE A 16 -0.36 5.17 -6.91
CA PHE A 16 -0.14 5.72 -8.24
C PHE A 16 0.53 7.10 -8.16
N ALA A 17 0.06 7.99 -7.28
CA ALA A 17 0.66 9.31 -7.12
C ALA A 17 2.08 9.23 -6.54
N SER A 18 2.29 8.42 -5.50
CA SER A 18 3.61 8.15 -4.90
C SER A 18 4.60 7.60 -5.92
N GLY A 19 4.18 6.57 -6.68
CA GLY A 19 5.04 5.94 -7.68
C GLY A 19 5.32 6.87 -8.87
N ALA A 20 4.31 7.62 -9.33
CA ALA A 20 4.48 8.62 -10.37
C ALA A 20 5.44 9.74 -9.93
N ALA A 21 5.38 10.21 -8.69
CA ALA A 21 6.30 11.20 -8.16
C ALA A 21 7.76 10.72 -8.21
N LYS A 22 8.00 9.45 -7.86
CA LYS A 22 9.33 8.82 -7.97
C LYS A 22 9.78 8.66 -9.41
N LEU A 23 8.91 8.21 -10.32
CA LEU A 23 9.24 8.06 -11.73
C LEU A 23 9.52 9.37 -12.45
N LEU A 24 8.80 10.43 -12.08
CA LEU A 24 9.03 11.78 -12.58
C LEU A 24 10.25 12.46 -11.93
N GLY A 25 10.87 11.83 -10.93
CA GLY A 25 12.02 12.37 -10.22
C GLY A 25 11.70 13.72 -9.57
N LEU A 26 10.54 13.83 -8.91
CA LEU A 26 10.18 15.10 -8.28
C LEU A 26 11.24 15.50 -7.23
N PRO A 27 11.56 16.82 -7.10
CA PRO A 27 12.70 17.26 -6.30
C PRO A 27 12.67 16.80 -4.84
N PHE A 28 11.49 16.64 -4.25
CA PHE A 28 11.34 16.19 -2.86
C PHE A 28 11.63 14.68 -2.70
N GLU A 29 11.31 13.84 -3.69
CA GLU A 29 11.65 12.41 -3.69
C GLU A 29 13.16 12.25 -3.84
N ILE A 30 13.77 12.97 -4.78
CA ILE A 30 15.23 13.00 -4.95
C ILE A 30 15.92 13.43 -3.66
N ALA A 31 15.43 14.50 -3.01
CA ALA A 31 15.97 14.96 -1.74
C ALA A 31 15.80 13.93 -0.61
N ALA A 32 14.68 13.20 -0.58
CA ALA A 32 14.43 12.14 0.40
C ALA A 32 15.40 10.95 0.20
N PHE A 33 15.54 10.44 -1.03
CA PHE A 33 16.46 9.33 -1.32
C PHE A 33 17.92 9.69 -1.07
N ASN A 34 18.33 10.92 -1.39
CA ASN A 34 19.66 11.43 -1.02
C ASN A 34 19.87 11.50 0.49
N ARG A 35 18.86 11.96 1.25
CA ARG A 35 18.91 11.99 2.72
C ARG A 35 19.03 10.58 3.30
N TRP A 36 18.37 9.59 2.69
CA TRP A 36 18.45 8.19 3.11
C TRP A 36 19.72 7.46 2.64
N GLY A 37 20.53 8.10 1.79
CA GLY A 37 21.73 7.50 1.20
C GLY A 37 21.42 6.38 0.21
N TYR A 38 20.22 6.35 -0.37
CA TYR A 38 19.81 5.34 -1.34
C TYR A 38 20.11 5.79 -2.78
N PRO A 39 20.49 4.85 -3.67
CA PRO A 39 20.69 5.15 -5.08
C PRO A 39 19.39 5.58 -5.76
N HIS A 40 19.48 6.49 -6.75
CA HIS A 40 18.32 7.00 -7.47
C HIS A 40 17.68 5.92 -8.36
N GLU A 41 18.47 4.96 -8.82
CA GLU A 41 17.99 3.77 -9.54
C GLU A 41 16.96 3.00 -8.71
N LEU A 42 17.19 2.87 -7.39
CA LEU A 42 16.24 2.24 -6.49
C LEU A 42 14.94 3.05 -6.36
N MET A 43 15.02 4.38 -6.34
CA MET A 43 13.84 5.26 -6.37
C MET A 43 12.95 4.96 -7.59
N TYR A 44 13.55 4.89 -8.78
CA TYR A 44 12.81 4.59 -10.00
C TYR A 44 12.22 3.16 -10.01
N VAL A 45 12.97 2.17 -9.50
CA VAL A 45 12.48 0.79 -9.38
C VAL A 45 11.29 0.73 -8.42
N ILE A 46 11.38 1.35 -7.23
CA ILE A 46 10.26 1.42 -6.28
C ILE A 46 9.07 2.13 -6.91
N GLY A 47 9.29 3.26 -7.59
CA GLY A 47 8.23 4.00 -8.26
C GLY A 47 7.50 3.17 -9.32
N ALA A 48 8.24 2.42 -10.14
CA ALA A 48 7.68 1.51 -11.13
C ALA A 48 6.83 0.41 -10.48
N LEU A 49 7.31 -0.18 -9.38
CA LEU A 49 6.58 -1.22 -8.65
C LEU A 49 5.33 -0.67 -7.96
N GLU A 50 5.37 0.54 -7.40
CA GLU A 50 4.20 1.22 -6.81
C GLU A 50 3.12 1.47 -7.87
N VAL A 51 3.49 2.00 -9.04
CA VAL A 51 2.54 2.22 -10.15
C VAL A 51 1.99 0.89 -10.67
N ALA A 52 2.84 -0.11 -10.92
CA ALA A 52 2.40 -1.42 -11.38
C ALA A 52 1.47 -2.10 -10.37
N GLY A 53 1.79 -2.00 -9.08
CA GLY A 53 0.94 -2.49 -8.00
C GLY A 53 -0.41 -1.76 -7.96
N ALA A 54 -0.42 -0.43 -8.05
CA ALA A 54 -1.64 0.37 -8.06
C ALA A 54 -2.57 0.00 -9.22
N LEU A 55 -2.03 -0.14 -10.43
CA LEU A 55 -2.78 -0.60 -11.60
C LEU A 55 -3.24 -2.06 -11.42
N GLY A 56 -2.41 -2.91 -10.82
CA GLY A 56 -2.73 -4.29 -10.48
C GLY A 56 -3.88 -4.44 -9.48
N LEU A 57 -4.21 -3.41 -8.69
CA LEU A 57 -5.40 -3.41 -7.81
C LEU A 57 -6.72 -3.32 -8.59
N LEU A 58 -6.72 -2.71 -9.79
CA LEU A 58 -7.93 -2.57 -10.62
C LEU A 58 -8.45 -3.91 -11.08
N LEU A 59 -7.55 -4.79 -11.54
CA LEU A 59 -7.90 -6.10 -12.08
C LEU A 59 -8.12 -7.11 -10.94
N ALA A 60 -9.30 -7.74 -10.90
CA ALA A 60 -9.66 -8.68 -9.84
C ALA A 60 -8.70 -9.89 -9.75
N ILE A 61 -8.12 -10.30 -10.89
CA ILE A 61 -7.21 -11.46 -10.99
C ILE A 61 -5.84 -11.15 -10.36
N THR A 62 -5.29 -9.95 -10.59
CA THR A 62 -3.97 -9.55 -10.09
C THR A 62 -3.99 -8.91 -8.71
N ARG A 63 -5.18 -8.53 -8.23
CA ARG A 63 -5.35 -7.76 -6.98
C ARG A 63 -4.65 -8.36 -5.76
N ARG A 64 -4.71 -9.68 -5.56
CA ARG A 64 -4.05 -10.32 -4.41
C ARG A 64 -2.53 -10.22 -4.51
N ALA A 65 -1.97 -10.44 -5.70
CA ALA A 65 -0.54 -10.30 -5.96
C ALA A 65 -0.10 -8.83 -5.78
N ALA A 66 -0.88 -7.88 -6.30
CA ALA A 66 -0.65 -6.45 -6.13
C ALA A 66 -0.66 -6.04 -4.65
N CYS A 67 -1.64 -6.49 -3.86
CA CYS A 67 -1.67 -6.24 -2.42
C CYS A 67 -0.39 -6.75 -1.73
N TRP A 68 0.04 -7.98 -2.02
CA TRP A 68 1.26 -8.52 -1.42
C TRP A 68 2.53 -7.76 -1.82
N GLY A 69 2.66 -7.40 -3.11
CA GLY A 69 3.79 -6.61 -3.59
C GLY A 69 3.85 -5.23 -2.94
N LEU A 70 2.72 -4.52 -2.90
CA LEU A 70 2.63 -3.22 -2.24
C LEU A 70 2.88 -3.32 -0.72
N SER A 71 2.41 -4.39 -0.06
CA SER A 71 2.72 -4.63 1.35
C SER A 71 4.22 -4.81 1.58
N ALA A 72 4.93 -5.54 0.70
CA ALA A 72 6.38 -5.69 0.79
C ALA A 72 7.10 -4.35 0.65
N LEU A 73 6.67 -3.48 -0.27
CA LEU A 73 7.21 -2.12 -0.40
C LEU A 73 6.97 -1.28 0.86
N MET A 74 5.77 -1.37 1.45
CA MET A 74 5.45 -0.65 2.69
C MET A 74 6.26 -1.13 3.88
N LEU A 75 6.62 -2.41 3.95
CA LEU A 75 7.56 -2.91 4.97
C LEU A 75 8.95 -2.27 4.81
N GLY A 76 9.44 -2.14 3.57
CA GLY A 76 10.68 -1.42 3.27
C GLY A 76 10.61 0.06 3.65
N ALA A 77 9.49 0.72 3.34
CA ALA A 77 9.25 2.11 3.73
C ALA A 77 9.24 2.28 5.26
N CYS A 78 8.56 1.39 6.00
CA CYS A 78 8.56 1.40 7.45
C CYS A 78 9.98 1.26 8.01
N ALA A 79 10.77 0.32 7.49
CA ALA A 79 12.17 0.15 7.89
C ALA A 79 13.00 1.41 7.63
N THR A 80 12.80 2.06 6.48
CA THR A 80 13.49 3.30 6.11
C THR A 80 13.15 4.44 7.07
N HIS A 81 11.87 4.66 7.37
CA HIS A 81 11.45 5.72 8.28
C HIS A 81 11.87 5.46 9.73
N ILE A 82 11.92 4.21 10.18
CA ILE A 82 12.46 3.85 11.50
C ILE A 82 13.96 4.17 11.55
N ALA A 83 14.72 3.78 10.52
CA ALA A 83 16.17 4.01 10.47
C ALA A 83 16.55 5.51 10.46
N HIS A 84 15.68 6.37 9.92
CA HIS A 84 15.91 7.81 9.81
C HIS A 84 15.07 8.65 10.80
N ALA A 85 14.42 8.01 11.77
CA ALA A 85 13.57 8.66 12.80
C ALA A 85 12.44 9.57 12.23
N GLU A 86 11.87 9.20 11.08
CA GLU A 86 10.78 9.93 10.41
C GLU A 86 9.40 9.42 10.88
N TYR A 87 9.08 9.58 12.16
CA TYR A 87 7.89 8.96 12.78
C TYR A 87 6.56 9.40 12.15
N GLY A 88 6.47 10.65 11.65
CA GLY A 88 5.26 11.12 10.96
C GLY A 88 4.94 10.29 9.71
N MET A 89 5.95 10.03 8.88
CA MET A 89 5.81 9.20 7.68
C MET A 89 5.71 7.72 8.01
N LEU A 90 6.31 7.25 9.10
CA LEU A 90 6.12 5.90 9.61
C LEU A 90 4.64 5.60 9.89
N VAL A 91 3.90 6.52 10.51
CA VAL A 91 2.46 6.34 10.78
C VAL A 91 1.68 6.19 9.47
N VAL A 92 2.02 7.00 8.45
CA VAL A 92 1.40 6.90 7.12
C VAL A 92 1.68 5.55 6.47
N ALA A 93 2.95 5.11 6.48
CA ALA A 93 3.36 3.82 5.91
C ALA A 93 2.65 2.64 6.60
N LEU A 94 2.53 2.67 7.94
CA LEU A 94 1.81 1.66 8.72
C LEU A 94 0.30 1.67 8.40
N ALA A 95 -0.32 2.84 8.27
CA ALA A 95 -1.73 2.95 7.92
C ALA A 95 -2.04 2.35 6.53
N LEU A 96 -1.16 2.59 5.56
CA LEU A 96 -1.25 2.00 4.22
C LEU A 96 -1.04 0.48 4.27
N LEU A 97 -0.06 0.01 5.04
CA LEU A 97 0.20 -1.42 5.23
C LEU A 97 -1.02 -2.14 5.82
N VAL A 98 -1.60 -1.61 6.89
CA VAL A 98 -2.82 -2.16 7.51
C VAL A 98 -3.99 -2.15 6.54
N SER A 99 -4.14 -1.08 5.76
CA SER A 99 -5.19 -0.96 4.74
C SER A 99 -5.06 -2.03 3.64
N LEU A 100 -3.84 -2.35 3.22
CA LEU A 100 -3.56 -3.43 2.26
C LEU A 100 -3.92 -4.81 2.86
N PHE A 101 -3.55 -5.07 4.12
CA PHE A 101 -3.93 -6.31 4.81
C PHE A 101 -5.45 -6.44 4.98
N ALA A 102 -6.13 -5.35 5.34
CA ALA A 102 -7.59 -5.33 5.45
C ALA A 102 -8.26 -5.65 4.11
N MET A 103 -7.68 -5.22 2.99
CA MET A 103 -8.15 -5.52 1.64
C MET A 103 -7.91 -6.98 1.22
N GLN A 104 -6.95 -7.67 1.84
CA GLN A 104 -6.67 -9.09 1.59
C GLN A 104 -7.62 -10.05 2.32
N GLN A 105 -8.28 -9.61 3.41
CA GLN A 105 -9.15 -10.49 4.19
C GLN A 105 -10.42 -10.84 3.38
N PRO A 106 -10.78 -12.12 3.21
CA PRO A 106 -12.14 -12.47 2.85
C PRO A 106 -13.05 -11.98 3.98
N ILE A 107 -14.06 -11.17 3.63
CA ILE A 107 -15.15 -10.79 4.52
C ILE A 107 -15.62 -12.06 5.29
N PRO A 108 -15.63 -12.08 6.63
CA PRO A 108 -16.11 -13.22 7.39
C PRO A 108 -17.61 -13.42 7.09
N LEU A 109 -17.93 -14.39 6.25
CA LEU A 109 -19.26 -14.62 5.72
C LEU A 109 -20.19 -15.36 6.70
N PHE A 110 -19.76 -15.67 7.92
CA PHE A 110 -20.60 -16.37 8.90
C PHE A 110 -20.29 -15.96 10.35
N ALA A 111 -21.00 -14.93 10.83
CA ALA A 111 -21.40 -14.85 12.23
C ALA A 111 -22.94 -14.87 12.30
N ASN A 112 -23.56 -15.85 11.65
CA ASN A 112 -24.94 -16.22 11.93
C ASN A 112 -24.91 -17.36 12.96
N LYS A 113 -24.89 -17.00 14.24
CA LYS A 113 -25.43 -17.91 15.26
C LYS A 113 -26.95 -17.90 15.05
N LYS A 114 -27.46 -18.93 14.38
CA LYS A 114 -28.84 -19.38 14.59
C LYS A 114 -28.98 -19.64 16.10
N ALA A 115 -29.48 -18.66 16.84
CA ALA A 115 -29.86 -18.81 18.23
C ALA A 115 -31.26 -18.21 18.37
N GLY A 116 -32.25 -19.08 18.57
CA GLY A 116 -33.52 -18.69 19.18
C GLY A 116 -34.77 -18.69 18.30
N GLN A 117 -34.86 -19.50 17.24
CA GLN A 117 -36.16 -19.90 16.70
C GLN A 117 -36.19 -21.40 16.41
N SER A 118 -36.51 -22.17 17.45
CA SER A 118 -37.20 -23.44 17.31
C SER A 118 -38.16 -23.60 18.48
N LEU A 119 -39.44 -23.46 18.13
CA LEU A 119 -40.68 -23.84 18.82
C LEU A 119 -41.08 -23.01 20.04
#